data_AF-A0A1D1V8G1-F1
#
_entry.id   AF-A0A1D1V8G1-F1
#
_cell.length_a   1.000
_cell.length_b   1.000
_cell.length_c   1.000
_cell.angle_alpha   90.00
_cell.angle_beta   90.00
_cell.angle_gamma   90.00
#
_symmetry.space_group_name_H-M   'P 1'
#
loop_
_entity.id
_entity.type
_entity.pdbx_description
1 polymer ?
#
loop_
_entity_poly.entity_id
_entity_poly.type
_entity_poly.pdbx_seq_one_letter_code
_entity_poly.pdbx_strand_id
1 'polypeptide(L)'
;MEPAPLPLLNLTIVTYVLYPAVLLSSRPFIGPALDMAGERLRYLFNFNVTVEYIGSYNWSTVQGMVDNVYLVHQFYEKTWDRNGVVVLLTPGTDEVSGLGDLAREQDSLLFTT
;
A
#
# COMPACT_ATOMS: atom_id res chain seq x y z
N MET A 1 25.04 0.98 26.30
CA MET A 1 24.43 0.87 24.96
C MET A 1 23.62 2.13 24.75
N GLU A 2 23.94 2.89 23.72
CA GLU A 2 23.20 4.10 23.38
C GLU A 2 21.84 3.70 22.77
N PRO A 3 20.73 4.38 23.14
CA PRO A 3 19.43 4.05 22.56
C PRO A 3 19.43 4.33 21.05
N ALA A 4 18.74 3.48 20.29
CA ALA A 4 18.57 3.70 18.86
C ALA A 4 17.89 5.06 18.61
N PRO A 5 18.31 5.82 17.58
CA PRO A 5 17.71 7.11 17.27
C PRO A 5 16.22 6.94 16.93
N LEU A 6 15.38 7.84 17.46
CA LEU A 6 13.94 7.84 17.17
C LEU A 6 13.71 8.00 15.65
N PRO A 7 12.72 7.29 15.09
CA PRO A 7 12.41 7.38 13.67
C PRO A 7 11.99 8.81 13.30
N LEU A 8 12.43 9.27 12.12
CA LEU A 8 12.11 10.61 11.63
C LEU A 8 10.65 10.75 11.16
N LEU A 9 10.05 9.64 10.73
CA LEU A 9 8.69 9.58 10.19
C LEU A 9 8.14 8.16 10.30
N ASN A 10 6.86 8.03 10.65
CA ASN A 10 6.10 6.79 10.49
C ASN A 10 5.44 6.81 9.10
N LEU A 11 5.65 5.75 8.31
CA LEU A 11 5.15 5.63 6.95
C LEU A 11 4.45 4.29 6.77
N THR A 12 3.18 4.32 6.39
CA THR A 12 2.40 3.12 6.10
C THR A 12 2.09 3.06 4.62
N ILE A 13 2.69 2.10 3.93
CA ILE A 13 2.49 1.85 2.52
C ILE A 13 1.39 0.81 2.38
N VAL A 14 0.30 1.14 1.71
CA VAL A 14 -0.82 0.25 1.46
C VAL A 14 -0.87 -0.07 -0.03
N THR A 15 -0.84 -1.35 -0.39
CA THR A 15 -0.87 -1.80 -1.78
C THR A 15 -1.81 -2.98 -1.96
N TYR A 16 -2.30 -3.18 -3.18
CA TYR A 16 -3.14 -4.31 -3.51
C TYR A 16 -2.34 -5.57 -3.85
N VAL A 17 -2.87 -6.74 -3.50
CA VAL A 17 -2.39 -8.06 -3.93
C VAL A 17 -3.50 -8.87 -4.59
N LEU A 18 -3.20 -9.41 -5.76
CA LEU A 18 -4.09 -10.25 -6.54
C LEU A 18 -3.79 -11.74 -6.25
N TYR A 19 -4.80 -12.54 -5.88
CA TYR A 19 -4.68 -13.96 -5.57
C TYR A 19 -5.64 -14.81 -6.44
N PRO A 20 -5.27 -16.02 -6.94
CA PRO A 20 -4.00 -16.74 -6.78
C PRO A 20 -3.07 -16.64 -8.01
N ALA A 21 -1.77 -16.73 -7.75
CA ALA A 21 -0.64 -16.53 -8.68
C ALA A 21 -0.59 -17.41 -9.96
N VAL A 22 -1.51 -18.36 -10.16
CA VAL A 22 -1.38 -19.43 -11.16
C VAL A 22 -1.57 -18.94 -12.62
N LEU A 23 -2.12 -17.75 -12.83
CA LEU A 23 -2.31 -17.16 -14.17
C LEU A 23 -1.76 -15.73 -14.33
N LEU A 24 -0.95 -15.24 -13.37
CA LEU A 24 -0.39 -13.89 -13.39
C LEU A 24 1.02 -13.82 -13.98
N SER A 25 1.40 -14.74 -14.86
CA SER A 25 2.66 -14.66 -15.63
C SER A 25 2.78 -13.39 -16.49
N SER A 26 1.69 -12.64 -16.67
CA SER A 26 1.64 -11.38 -17.41
C SER A 26 1.54 -10.12 -16.54
N ARG A 27 1.46 -10.22 -15.21
CA ARG A 27 1.28 -9.05 -14.33
C ARG A 27 2.38 -8.95 -13.28
N PRO A 28 2.99 -7.76 -13.09
CA PRO A 28 4.11 -7.59 -12.18
C PRO A 28 3.66 -7.84 -10.73
N PHE A 29 4.18 -8.90 -10.11
CA PHE A 29 4.13 -9.07 -8.67
C PHE A 29 5.18 -8.13 -8.04
N ILE A 30 4.72 -6.96 -7.58
CA ILE A 30 5.61 -5.90 -7.05
C ILE A 30 5.97 -6.08 -5.57
N GLY A 31 5.39 -7.06 -4.88
CA GLY A 31 5.61 -7.29 -3.44
C GLY A 31 7.09 -7.28 -3.02
N PRO A 32 7.96 -8.11 -3.63
CA PRO A 32 9.37 -8.14 -3.27
C PRO A 32 10.08 -6.80 -3.51
N ALA A 33 9.70 -6.06 -4.56
CA ALA A 33 10.27 -4.74 -4.83
C ALA A 33 9.82 -3.71 -3.78
N LEU A 34 8.57 -3.81 -3.29
CA LEU A 34 8.05 -2.97 -2.22
C LEU A 34 8.70 -3.27 -0.87
N ASP A 35 8.90 -4.55 -0.55
CA ASP A 35 9.61 -4.96 0.67
C ASP A 35 11.04 -4.41 0.66
N MET A 36 11.76 -4.54 -0.46
CA MET A 36 13.10 -3.97 -0.64
C MET A 36 13.09 -2.43 -0.55
N ALA A 37 12.09 -1.76 -1.12
CA ALA A 37 11.96 -0.31 -1.00
C ALA A 37 11.72 0.12 0.46
N GLY A 38 10.87 -0.60 1.18
CA GLY A 38 10.61 -0.37 2.61
C GLY A 38 11.87 -0.52 3.46
N GLU A 39 12.65 -1.59 3.25
CA GLU A 39 13.94 -1.77 3.92
C GLU A 39 14.91 -0.63 3.62
N ARG A 40 14.99 -0.21 2.35
CA ARG A 40 15.85 0.90 1.95
C ARG A 40 15.43 2.22 2.61
N LEU A 41 14.14 2.46 2.77
CA LEU A 41 13.61 3.64 3.46
C LEU A 41 13.97 3.64 4.95
N ARG A 42 13.83 2.48 5.62
CA ARG A 42 14.25 2.31 7.02
C ARG A 42 15.74 2.57 7.20
N TYR A 43 16.58 2.02 6.31
CA TYR A 43 18.03 2.10 6.42
C TYR A 43 18.60 3.49 6.07
N LEU A 44 18.15 4.09 4.96
CA LEU A 44 18.73 5.35 4.47
C LEU A 44 18.15 6.60 5.14
N PHE A 45 16.89 6.55 5.57
CA PHE A 45 16.18 7.72 6.07
C PHE A 45 15.69 7.57 7.51
N ASN A 46 15.98 6.46 8.19
CA ASN A 46 15.50 6.19 9.55
C ASN A 46 13.97 6.36 9.69
N PHE A 47 13.23 5.93 8.66
CA PHE A 47 11.76 5.90 8.72
C PHE A 47 11.31 4.61 9.39
N ASN A 48 10.19 4.68 10.12
CA ASN A 48 9.48 3.50 10.57
C ASN A 48 8.43 3.14 9.51
N VAL A 49 8.78 2.20 8.63
CA VAL A 49 7.94 1.82 7.49
C VAL A 49 7.14 0.56 7.82
N THR A 50 5.85 0.57 7.53
CA THR A 50 4.96 -0.60 7.51
C THR A 50 4.44 -0.78 6.09
N VAL A 51 4.42 -2.04 5.60
CA VAL A 51 3.87 -2.37 4.29
C VAL A 51 2.65 -3.27 4.50
N GLU A 52 1.51 -2.81 4.04
CA GLU A 52 0.21 -3.47 4.20
C GLU A 52 -0.32 -3.91 2.83
N TYR A 53 -0.58 -5.21 2.75
CA TYR A 53 -1.03 -5.86 1.53
C TYR A 53 -2.52 -6.14 1.62
N ILE A 54 -3.31 -5.38 0.86
CA ILE A 54 -4.76 -5.56 0.78
C ILE A 54 -5.08 -6.51 -0.37
N GLY A 55 -5.60 -7.68 -0.02
CA GLY A 55 -5.93 -8.72 -0.97
C GLY A 55 -7.10 -9.57 -0.50
N SER A 56 -7.70 -10.28 -1.45
CA SER A 56 -8.77 -11.26 -1.24
C SER A 56 -8.50 -12.46 -2.14
N TYR A 57 -8.78 -13.67 -1.67
CA TYR A 57 -8.72 -14.86 -2.53
C TYR A 57 -9.79 -14.86 -3.62
N ASN A 58 -10.77 -13.96 -3.52
CA ASN A 58 -11.90 -13.87 -4.44
C ASN A 58 -11.63 -12.93 -5.62
N TRP A 59 -10.44 -12.32 -5.73
CA TRP A 59 -10.13 -11.38 -6.79
C TRP A 59 -8.77 -11.59 -7.45
N SER A 60 -8.72 -11.48 -8.77
CA SER A 60 -7.49 -11.66 -9.55
C SER A 60 -7.34 -10.66 -10.70
N THR A 61 -8.28 -9.72 -10.81
CA THR A 61 -8.34 -8.73 -11.89
C THR A 61 -8.24 -7.31 -11.34
N VAL A 62 -7.96 -6.35 -12.24
CA VAL A 62 -7.95 -4.92 -11.88
C VAL A 62 -9.38 -4.48 -11.53
N GLN A 63 -10.38 -4.89 -12.30
CA GLN A 63 -11.78 -4.63 -11.94
C GLN A 63 -12.13 -5.14 -10.55
N GLY A 64 -11.66 -6.34 -10.16
CA GLY A 64 -11.83 -6.82 -8.79
C GLY A 64 -11.24 -5.85 -7.77
N MET A 65 -10.00 -5.40 -7.98
CA MET A 65 -9.33 -4.39 -7.14
C MET A 65 -10.20 -3.14 -6.94
N VAL A 66 -10.77 -2.63 -8.03
CA VAL A 66 -11.67 -1.46 -8.05
C VAL A 66 -12.95 -1.74 -7.27
N ASP A 67 -13.57 -2.90 -7.50
CA ASP A 67 -14.81 -3.31 -6.83
C ASP A 67 -14.64 -3.45 -5.31
N ASN A 68 -13.40 -3.63 -4.81
CA ASN A 68 -13.12 -3.67 -3.37
C ASN A 68 -12.14 -2.59 -2.91
N VAL A 69 -12.21 -1.40 -3.52
CA VAL A 69 -11.58 -0.17 -2.99
C VAL A 69 -12.00 0.10 -1.54
N TYR A 70 -13.20 -0.31 -1.14
CA TYR A 70 -13.67 -0.20 0.24
C TYR A 70 -12.75 -0.91 1.26
N LEU A 71 -11.92 -1.88 0.85
CA LEU A 71 -10.97 -2.53 1.75
C LEU A 71 -9.85 -1.58 2.21
N VAL A 72 -9.42 -0.65 1.35
CA VAL A 72 -8.50 0.45 1.74
C VAL A 72 -9.18 1.36 2.75
N HIS A 73 -10.46 1.68 2.53
CA HIS A 73 -11.25 2.43 3.50
C HIS A 73 -11.37 1.70 4.84
N GLN A 74 -11.61 0.39 4.83
CA GLN A 74 -11.67 -0.41 6.06
C GLN A 74 -10.33 -0.44 6.80
N PHE A 75 -9.21 -0.57 6.08
CA PHE A 75 -7.88 -0.47 6.67
C PHE A 75 -7.70 0.87 7.40
N TYR A 76 -8.03 1.98 6.73
CA TYR A 76 -7.87 3.31 7.28
C TYR A 76 -8.73 3.55 8.53
N GLU A 77 -9.97 3.06 8.54
CA GLU A 77 -10.91 3.27 9.65
C GLU A 77 -10.69 2.32 10.83
N LYS A 78 -10.19 1.10 10.59
CA LYS A 78 -10.18 0.04 11.61
C LYS A 78 -8.80 -0.47 12.00
N THR A 79 -7.81 -0.30 11.13
CA THR A 79 -6.48 -0.92 11.31
C THR A 79 -5.40 0.13 11.48
N TRP A 80 -5.48 1.24 10.75
CA TRP A 80 -4.47 2.28 10.85
C TRP A 80 -4.56 3.02 12.19
N ASP A 81 -3.41 3.15 12.86
CA ASP A 81 -3.25 3.78 14.17
C ASP A 81 -3.23 5.33 14.11
N ARG A 82 -3.41 5.90 12.92
CA ARG A 82 -3.37 7.35 12.63
C ARG A 82 -2.03 8.01 12.95
N ASN A 83 -0.96 7.22 13.04
CA ASN A 83 0.38 7.70 13.36
C ASN A 83 1.27 7.72 12.11
N GLY A 84 1.43 8.91 11.53
CA GLY A 84 2.32 9.14 10.38
C GLY A 84 1.59 9.37 9.07
N VAL A 85 2.25 9.02 7.97
CA VAL A 85 1.75 9.24 6.61
C VAL A 85 1.32 7.91 5.99
N VAL A 86 0.13 7.89 5.40
CA VAL A 86 -0.33 6.76 4.57
C VAL A 86 -0.02 7.03 3.11
N VAL A 87 0.53 6.02 2.45
CA VAL A 87 0.84 6.01 1.03
C VAL A 87 0.08 4.88 0.37
N LEU A 88 -0.87 5.21 -0.49
CA LEU A 88 -1.60 4.27 -1.32
C LEU A 88 -0.80 4.04 -2.61
N LEU A 89 -0.35 2.80 -2.83
CA LEU A 89 0.31 2.36 -4.05
C LEU A 89 -0.63 1.48 -4.86
N THR A 90 -0.87 1.88 -6.11
CA THR A 90 -1.87 1.23 -6.96
C THR A 90 -1.31 1.04 -8.38
N PRO A 91 -1.75 -0.02 -9.09
CA PRO A 91 -1.49 -0.12 -10.53
C PRO A 91 -2.12 1.06 -11.25
N GLY A 92 -1.38 1.69 -12.17
CA GLY A 92 -1.88 2.72 -13.06
C GLY A 92 -2.85 2.11 -14.07
N THR A 93 -4.11 2.49 -13.95
CA THR A 93 -5.20 2.06 -14.82
C THR A 93 -6.27 3.15 -14.78
N ASP A 94 -7.00 3.34 -15.87
CA ASP A 94 -8.06 4.34 -15.96
C ASP A 94 -9.22 4.03 -14.98
N GLU A 95 -9.26 2.81 -14.45
CA GLU A 95 -10.32 2.29 -13.59
C GLU A 95 -10.20 2.72 -12.10
N VAL A 96 -9.12 3.38 -11.68
CA VAL A 96 -8.86 3.76 -10.26
C VAL A 96 -9.15 5.23 -9.91
N SER A 97 -9.98 5.94 -10.68
CA SER A 97 -10.36 7.33 -10.35
C SER A 97 -10.91 7.48 -8.91
N GLY A 98 -11.68 6.50 -8.42
CA GLY A 98 -12.21 6.49 -7.05
C GLY A 98 -11.14 6.41 -5.94
N LEU A 99 -9.92 5.99 -6.27
CA LEU A 99 -8.81 6.01 -5.31
C LEU A 99 -8.21 7.39 -5.13
N GLY A 100 -8.34 8.28 -6.11
CA GLY A 100 -7.97 9.69 -5.96
C GLY A 100 -8.87 10.39 -4.95
N ASP A 101 -10.18 10.16 -5.03
CA ASP A 101 -11.14 10.70 -4.07
C ASP A 101 -10.90 10.14 -2.67
N LEU A 102 -10.67 8.82 -2.56
CA LEU A 102 -10.36 8.19 -1.28
C LEU A 102 -9.07 8.74 -0.66
N ALA A 103 -8.00 8.86 -1.47
CA ALA A 103 -6.73 9.42 -1.00
C ALA A 103 -6.90 10.86 -0.49
N ARG A 104 -7.69 11.67 -1.20
CA ARG A 104 -8.02 13.04 -0.80
C ARG A 104 -8.81 13.08 0.51
N GLU A 105 -9.81 12.23 0.67
CA GLU A 105 -10.61 12.15 1.90
C GLU A 105 -9.79 11.69 3.10
N GLN A 106 -8.79 10.85 2.87
CA GLN A 106 -7.95 10.23 3.88
C GLN A 106 -6.63 10.99 4.15
N ASP A 107 -6.42 12.14 3.51
CA ASP A 107 -5.17 12.89 3.55
C ASP A 107 -3.93 11.99 3.30
N SER A 108 -4.06 11.11 2.31
CA SER A 108 -3.07 10.10 1.96
C SER A 108 -2.40 10.44 0.64
N LEU A 109 -1.14 10.04 0.49
CA LEU A 109 -0.43 10.16 -0.78
C LEU A 109 -0.83 9.01 -1.69
N LEU A 110 -1.18 9.31 -2.95
CA LEU A 110 -1.47 8.30 -3.97
C LEU A 110 -0.32 8.25 -4.99
N PHE A 111 0.24 7.06 -5.18
CA PHE A 111 1.20 6.78 -6.25
C PHE A 111 0.66 5.68 -7.15
N THR A 112 0.55 5.98 -8.43
CA THR A 112 0.06 5.06 -9.47
C THR A 112 1.21 4.73 -10.42
N THR A 113 1.39 3.46 -10.79
CA THR A 113 2.48 3.00 -11.69
C THR A 113 2.04 2.77 -13.12
#